data_AF-A0A0B7IAK6-F1
#
_entry.id   AF-A0A0B7IAK6-F1
#
_cell.length_a   1.000
_cell.length_b   1.000
_cell.length_c   1.000
_cell.angle_alpha   90.00
_cell.angle_beta   90.00
_cell.angle_gamma   90.00
#
_symmetry.space_group_name_H-M   'P 1'
#
loop_
_entity.id
_entity.type
_entity.pdbx_description
1 polymer ?
#
loop_
_entity_poly.entity_id
_entity_poly.type
_entity_poly.pdbx_seq_one_letter_code
_entity_poly.pdbx_strand_id
1 'polypeptide(L)'
;MIYYSFNECFSKNIDFNLLKGCFSDTLKHYKNIAEKHPDVVFGILTDKVINDVEINKKNSLYDLVDSLDREEKRYAFSLLNKYPTEDFFEIDNIDSLIDNNYILSVDNCEYNAFSHKIISLYSGFLFSLGVHNDLKKNQLGILEKNNKESIALIDNLFGEQANTEYNLGQISNKIVQSKRGFDKLLTLFDAPVYDERLFKKEYEHLSVEIQNCIYDNFEIAKTRGLPTPFSADGQLIKDVTPQKENNIKVYELRVFKPICIRIYFYEDNGNIYLASITKKPAKNTQDKDIRTALSVIKSLIKTH
;
A
#
# COMPACT_ATOMS: atom_id res chain seq x y z
N MET A 1 7.89 2.70 6.62
CA MET A 1 7.70 4.15 6.58
C MET A 1 7.77 4.58 5.13
N ILE A 2 6.90 5.47 4.68
CA ILE A 2 6.83 5.97 3.31
C ILE A 2 7.09 7.48 3.34
N TYR A 3 8.06 7.89 2.54
CA TYR A 3 8.38 9.29 2.29
C TYR A 3 8.01 9.66 0.86
N TYR A 4 7.58 10.91 0.71
CA TYR A 4 7.53 11.57 -0.59
C TYR A 4 8.81 12.38 -0.77
N SER A 5 9.28 12.58 -1.99
CA SER A 5 10.35 13.54 -2.29
C SER A 5 9.81 14.64 -3.21
N PHE A 6 10.11 15.89 -2.89
CA PHE A 6 9.71 17.02 -3.71
C PHE A 6 10.41 16.96 -5.07
N ASN A 7 9.63 16.86 -6.14
CA ASN A 7 10.18 16.72 -7.48
C ASN A 7 10.53 18.10 -8.07
N GLU A 8 11.81 18.42 -8.09
CA GLU A 8 12.35 19.66 -8.67
C GLU A 8 12.56 19.62 -10.21
N CYS A 9 12.30 18.48 -10.85
CA CYS A 9 12.58 18.22 -12.26
C CYS A 9 11.54 18.86 -13.19
N PHE A 10 11.56 20.18 -13.29
CA PHE A 10 10.71 20.95 -14.18
C PHE A 10 11.32 22.31 -14.54
N SER A 11 10.80 22.91 -15.61
CA SER A 11 11.30 24.19 -16.12
C SER A 11 11.20 25.30 -15.07
N LYS A 12 12.27 26.09 -14.90
CA LYS A 12 12.27 27.25 -13.99
C LYS A 12 11.64 28.51 -14.62
N ASN A 13 11.06 28.38 -15.82
CA ASN A 13 10.34 29.43 -16.54
C ASN A 13 8.82 29.35 -16.36
N ILE A 14 8.36 28.89 -15.20
CA ILE A 14 6.93 28.70 -14.93
C ILE A 14 6.40 29.86 -14.10
N ASP A 15 5.18 30.30 -14.41
CA ASP A 15 4.48 31.34 -13.66
C ASP A 15 4.28 30.94 -12.19
N PHE A 16 4.51 31.89 -11.29
CA PHE A 16 4.46 31.64 -9.85
C PHE A 16 3.04 31.28 -9.37
N ASN A 17 1.99 31.87 -9.95
CA ASN A 17 0.61 31.54 -9.54
C ASN A 17 0.22 30.14 -10.00
N LEU A 18 0.71 29.70 -11.17
CA LEU A 18 0.54 28.33 -11.63
C LEU A 18 1.23 27.34 -10.68
N LEU A 19 2.48 27.61 -10.30
CA LEU A 19 3.21 26.79 -9.32
C LEU A 19 2.45 26.70 -7.99
N LYS A 20 1.93 27.83 -7.51
CA LYS A 20 1.15 27.92 -6.28
C LYS A 20 -0.10 27.05 -6.34
N GLY A 21 -0.88 27.17 -7.43
CA GLY A 21 -2.07 26.34 -7.64
C GLY A 21 -1.75 24.85 -7.64
N CYS A 22 -0.77 24.43 -8.45
CA CYS A 22 -0.36 23.02 -8.49
C CYS A 22 0.18 22.51 -7.15
N PHE A 23 0.85 23.36 -6.37
CA PHE A 23 1.34 22.99 -5.04
C PHE A 23 0.19 22.79 -4.06
N SER A 24 -0.76 23.74 -3.98
CA SER A 24 -1.95 23.62 -3.12
C SER A 24 -2.78 22.37 -3.47
N ASP A 25 -3.00 22.11 -4.76
CA ASP A 25 -3.71 20.91 -5.22
C ASP A 25 -3.00 19.63 -4.76
N THR A 26 -1.69 19.53 -5.02
CA THR A 26 -0.88 18.36 -4.62
C THR A 26 -0.85 18.20 -3.09
N LEU A 27 -0.74 19.31 -2.34
CA LEU A 27 -0.71 19.31 -0.88
C LEU A 27 -2.03 18.81 -0.28
N LYS A 28 -3.17 19.24 -0.84
CA LYS A 28 -4.51 18.77 -0.44
C LYS A 28 -4.64 17.27 -0.65
N HIS A 29 -4.20 16.78 -1.80
CA HIS A 29 -4.23 15.35 -2.11
C HIS A 29 -3.28 14.54 -1.22
N TYR A 30 -2.08 15.06 -0.93
CA TYR A 30 -1.17 14.47 0.04
C TYR A 30 -1.80 14.39 1.43
N LYS A 31 -2.48 15.46 1.89
CA LYS A 31 -3.17 15.49 3.18
C LYS A 31 -4.21 14.37 3.31
N ASN A 32 -5.04 14.17 2.28
CA ASN A 32 -6.00 13.06 2.24
C ASN A 32 -5.30 11.69 2.40
N ILE A 33 -4.19 11.49 1.70
CA ILE A 33 -3.40 10.25 1.79
C ILE A 33 -2.83 10.05 3.20
N ALA A 34 -2.22 11.10 3.77
CA ALA A 34 -1.64 11.05 5.11
C ALA A 34 -2.69 10.81 6.20
N GLU A 35 -3.89 11.39 6.08
CA GLU A 35 -5.01 11.15 7.01
C GLU A 35 -5.52 9.71 6.97
N LYS A 36 -5.46 9.04 5.81
CA LYS A 36 -5.86 7.63 5.66
C LYS A 36 -4.78 6.65 6.11
N HIS A 37 -3.51 7.08 6.09
CA HIS A 37 -2.36 6.24 6.44
C HIS A 37 -1.36 6.96 7.38
N PRO A 38 -1.81 7.45 8.56
CA PRO A 38 -1.02 8.33 9.42
C PRO A 38 0.24 7.67 9.99
N ASP A 39 0.20 6.35 10.23
CA ASP A 39 1.33 5.58 10.78
C ASP A 39 2.35 5.16 9.72
N VAL A 40 2.07 5.46 8.44
CA VAL A 40 2.87 4.96 7.31
C VAL A 40 3.44 6.09 6.47
N VAL A 41 2.78 7.25 6.37
CA VAL A 41 3.20 8.39 5.54
C VAL A 41 3.80 9.49 6.42
N PHE A 42 5.10 9.79 6.26
CA PHE A 42 5.86 10.55 7.28
C PHE A 42 6.28 11.97 6.89
N GLY A 43 6.23 12.33 5.61
CA GLY A 43 6.58 13.68 5.18
C GLY A 43 6.98 13.78 3.71
N ILE A 44 7.50 14.96 3.37
CA ILE A 44 8.07 15.28 2.07
C ILE A 44 9.53 15.65 2.29
N LEU A 45 10.44 14.88 1.68
CA LEU A 45 11.88 15.09 1.69
C LEU A 45 12.26 16.08 0.59
N THR A 46 13.28 16.89 0.86
CA THR A 46 13.92 17.78 -0.11
C THR A 46 15.42 17.56 -0.08
N ASP A 47 16.08 17.79 -1.21
CA ASP A 47 17.53 17.62 -1.31
C ASP A 47 18.30 18.75 -0.63
N LYS A 48 17.62 19.89 -0.42
CA LYS A 48 18.15 21.09 0.22
C LYS A 48 17.16 21.64 1.22
N VAL A 49 17.58 22.62 2.02
CA VAL A 49 16.65 23.50 2.73
C VAL A 49 15.70 24.17 1.73
N ILE A 50 14.43 24.33 2.08
CA ILE A 50 13.41 24.88 1.18
C ILE A 50 13.70 26.30 0.66
N ASN A 51 14.58 27.06 1.33
CA ASN A 51 15.04 28.36 0.86
C ASN A 51 15.96 28.25 -0.37
N ASP A 52 16.66 27.13 -0.50
CA ASP A 52 17.65 26.88 -1.57
C ASP A 52 17.08 26.02 -2.70
N VAL A 53 15.83 25.56 -2.56
CA VAL A 53 15.08 24.84 -3.60
C VAL A 53 14.48 25.86 -4.55
N GLU A 54 15.12 26.09 -5.69
CA GLU A 54 14.62 27.00 -6.73
C GLU A 54 13.44 26.37 -7.47
N ILE A 55 12.28 27.04 -7.46
CA ILE A 55 11.09 26.57 -8.20
C ILE A 55 10.88 27.37 -9.49
N ASN A 56 11.39 28.59 -9.56
CA ASN A 56 11.49 29.38 -10.79
C ASN A 56 12.69 30.32 -10.68
N LYS A 57 12.92 31.14 -11.71
CA LYS A 57 14.05 32.09 -11.77
C LYS A 57 14.12 33.14 -10.64
N LYS A 58 13.07 33.32 -9.85
CA LYS A 58 12.93 34.41 -8.87
C LYS A 58 12.52 33.97 -7.48
N ASN A 59 12.06 32.73 -7.32
CA ASN A 59 11.40 32.25 -6.13
C ASN A 59 11.91 30.86 -5.75
N SER A 60 12.01 30.68 -4.44
CA SER A 60 12.29 29.41 -3.77
C SER A 60 11.01 28.67 -3.41
N LEU A 61 11.14 27.41 -2.99
CA LEU A 61 10.05 26.65 -2.38
C LEU A 61 9.55 27.30 -1.09
N TYR A 62 10.44 27.95 -0.32
CA TYR A 62 10.03 28.77 0.82
C TYR A 62 9.05 29.87 0.41
N ASP A 63 9.36 30.65 -0.64
CA ASP A 63 8.49 31.73 -1.11
C ASP A 63 7.12 31.21 -1.55
N LEU A 64 7.09 30.02 -2.16
CA LEU A 64 5.85 29.35 -2.54
C LEU A 64 5.00 29.02 -1.33
N VAL A 65 5.59 28.34 -0.33
CA VAL A 65 4.91 27.96 0.91
C VAL A 65 4.47 29.20 1.68
N ASP A 66 5.29 30.25 1.73
CA ASP A 66 4.94 31.51 2.39
C ASP A 66 3.85 32.29 1.64
N SER A 67 3.62 32.02 0.36
CA SER A 67 2.51 32.62 -0.38
C SER A 67 1.15 31.96 -0.11
N LEU A 68 1.11 30.76 0.50
CA LEU A 68 -0.11 30.00 0.76
C LEU A 68 -0.97 30.65 1.86
N ASP A 69 -2.22 30.19 1.96
CA ASP A 69 -3.07 30.58 3.08
C ASP A 69 -2.50 30.08 4.41
N ARG A 70 -3.03 30.61 5.53
CA ARG A 70 -2.47 30.35 6.85
C ARG A 70 -2.47 28.87 7.24
N GLU A 71 -3.47 28.11 6.84
CA GLU A 71 -3.61 26.70 7.24
C GLU A 71 -2.73 25.81 6.35
N GLU A 72 -2.80 26.00 5.03
CA GLU A 72 -1.95 25.30 4.06
C GLU A 72 -0.47 25.58 4.31
N LYS A 73 -0.10 26.83 4.57
CA LYS A 73 1.28 27.24 4.91
C LYS A 73 1.81 26.47 6.12
N ARG A 74 1.04 26.46 7.22
CA ARG A 74 1.43 25.75 8.45
C ARG A 74 1.60 24.26 8.21
N TYR A 75 0.68 23.67 7.45
CA TYR A 75 0.74 22.27 7.11
C TYR A 75 1.97 21.95 6.24
N ALA A 76 2.19 22.70 5.16
CA ALA A 76 3.34 22.52 4.27
C ALA A 76 4.69 22.65 5.01
N PHE A 77 4.87 23.66 5.88
CA PHE A 77 6.10 23.78 6.68
C PHE A 77 6.31 22.61 7.65
N SER A 78 5.23 22.01 8.17
CA SER A 78 5.34 20.82 9.02
C SER A 78 5.81 19.57 8.27
N LEU A 79 5.59 19.53 6.94
CA LEU A 79 5.98 18.40 6.09
C LEU A 79 7.38 18.53 5.52
N LEU A 80 7.76 19.74 5.08
CA LEU A 80 8.99 20.06 4.34
C LEU A 80 10.17 20.43 5.25
N ASN A 81 10.20 19.90 6.46
CA ASN A 81 11.29 20.10 7.42
C ASN A 81 12.34 18.99 7.40
N LYS A 82 12.29 18.11 6.39
CA LYS A 82 13.12 16.91 6.28
C LYS A 82 14.06 17.02 5.08
N TYR A 83 15.33 17.23 5.35
CA TYR A 83 16.40 17.37 4.37
C TYR A 83 17.75 17.06 5.04
N PRO A 84 18.80 16.76 4.27
CA PRO A 84 18.76 16.33 2.86
C PRO A 84 18.14 14.94 2.72
N THR A 85 17.77 14.54 1.49
CA THR A 85 17.07 13.27 1.24
C THR A 85 17.86 12.05 1.74
N GLU A 86 19.20 12.06 1.60
CA GLU A 86 20.03 10.90 1.93
C GLU A 86 20.08 10.59 3.43
N ASP A 87 19.91 11.60 4.30
CA ASP A 87 19.96 11.45 5.76
C ASP A 87 18.82 10.58 6.32
N PHE A 88 17.81 10.28 5.51
CA PHE A 88 16.64 9.48 5.88
C PHE A 88 16.74 8.01 5.44
N PHE A 89 17.85 7.62 4.79
CA PHE A 89 18.04 6.27 4.26
C PHE A 89 19.45 5.72 4.53
N GLU A 90 19.54 4.43 4.88
CA GLU A 90 20.82 3.72 5.00
C GLU A 90 21.26 3.19 3.63
N ILE A 91 22.16 3.90 2.95
CA ILE A 91 22.57 3.61 1.57
C ILE A 91 23.87 2.79 1.56
N ASP A 92 23.75 1.47 1.36
CA ASP A 92 24.89 0.53 1.40
C ASP A 92 25.93 0.73 0.29
N ASN A 93 25.55 1.26 -0.88
CA ASN A 93 26.43 1.41 -2.04
C ASN A 93 26.25 2.77 -2.71
N ILE A 94 26.51 3.83 -1.96
CA ILE A 94 26.31 5.21 -2.41
C ILE A 94 27.21 5.56 -3.61
N ASP A 95 28.44 5.06 -3.63
CA ASP A 95 29.40 5.33 -4.72
C ASP A 95 28.88 4.82 -6.07
N SER A 96 28.35 3.59 -6.10
CA SER A 96 27.75 3.05 -7.33
C SER A 96 26.51 3.82 -7.79
N LEU A 97 25.73 4.39 -6.86
CA LEU A 97 24.58 5.21 -7.22
C LEU A 97 25.02 6.56 -7.80
N ILE A 98 26.06 7.17 -7.24
CA ILE A 98 26.59 8.45 -7.71
C ILE A 98 27.11 8.30 -9.16
N ASP A 99 27.84 7.22 -9.45
CA ASP A 99 28.49 7.00 -10.75
C ASP A 99 27.51 6.80 -11.92
N ASN A 100 26.28 6.33 -11.64
CA ASN A 100 25.32 5.94 -12.67
C ASN A 100 24.56 7.11 -13.33
N ASN A 101 24.72 8.33 -12.82
CA ASN A 101 24.12 9.57 -13.37
C ASN A 101 22.64 9.42 -13.76
N TYR A 102 21.76 9.46 -12.76
CA TYR A 102 20.32 9.30 -12.95
C TYR A 102 19.66 10.55 -13.51
N ILE A 103 18.79 10.38 -14.52
CA ILE A 103 18.07 11.47 -15.16
C ILE A 103 16.56 11.21 -15.25
N LEU A 104 15.79 12.29 -15.19
CA LEU A 104 14.36 12.31 -15.47
C LEU A 104 14.10 13.37 -16.56
N SER A 105 13.36 13.00 -17.61
CA SER A 105 13.08 13.89 -18.74
C SER A 105 11.70 14.54 -18.61
N VAL A 106 11.66 15.87 -18.66
CA VAL A 106 10.42 16.67 -18.70
C VAL A 106 10.56 17.76 -19.74
N ASP A 107 9.60 17.88 -20.65
CA ASP A 107 9.61 18.90 -21.71
C ASP A 107 10.93 18.87 -22.52
N ASN A 108 11.35 17.66 -22.90
CA ASN A 108 12.60 17.37 -23.62
C ASN A 108 13.89 17.84 -22.90
N CYS A 109 13.81 18.20 -21.62
CA CYS A 109 14.96 18.57 -20.79
C CYS A 109 15.29 17.44 -19.82
N GLU A 110 16.59 17.15 -19.64
CA GLU A 110 17.08 16.17 -18.67
C GLU A 110 17.39 16.87 -17.35
N TYR A 111 16.84 16.34 -16.25
CA TYR A 111 17.08 16.81 -14.88
C TYR A 111 17.79 15.72 -14.08
N ASN A 112 18.62 16.11 -13.12
CA ASN A 112 19.22 15.17 -12.17
C ASN A 112 18.11 14.51 -11.34
N ALA A 113 18.11 13.18 -11.30
CA ALA A 113 17.13 12.36 -10.61
C ALA A 113 17.78 11.39 -9.60
N PHE A 114 18.95 11.74 -9.07
CA PHE A 114 19.68 10.94 -8.07
C PHE A 114 18.83 10.66 -6.83
N SER A 115 18.22 11.69 -6.25
CA SER A 115 17.37 11.57 -5.06
C SER A 115 16.10 10.79 -5.35
N HIS A 116 15.51 10.97 -6.54
CA HIS A 116 14.37 10.17 -7.01
C HIS A 116 14.75 8.69 -7.10
N LYS A 117 15.97 8.37 -7.54
CA LYS A 117 16.46 6.99 -7.56
C LYS A 117 16.56 6.43 -6.15
N ILE A 118 17.15 7.17 -5.21
CA ILE A 118 17.22 6.76 -3.80
C ILE A 118 15.81 6.46 -3.28
N ILE A 119 14.88 7.39 -3.43
CA ILE A 119 13.48 7.25 -2.99
C ILE A 119 12.82 6.01 -3.59
N SER A 120 13.09 5.73 -4.88
CA SER A 120 12.54 4.55 -5.55
C SER A 120 13.02 3.22 -4.93
N LEU A 121 14.28 3.16 -4.47
CA LEU A 121 14.86 1.98 -3.82
C LEU A 121 14.18 1.68 -2.47
N TYR A 122 13.75 2.73 -1.76
CA TYR A 122 13.04 2.60 -0.48
C TYR A 122 11.52 2.67 -0.63
N SER A 123 11.00 2.36 -1.83
CA SER A 123 9.56 2.28 -2.11
C SER A 123 8.78 3.58 -1.83
N GLY A 124 9.47 4.73 -1.84
CA GLY A 124 8.85 6.03 -1.67
C GLY A 124 8.17 6.55 -2.94
N PHE A 125 7.72 7.81 -2.87
CA PHE A 125 6.91 8.46 -3.90
C PHE A 125 7.49 9.83 -4.25
N LEU A 126 7.09 10.38 -5.39
CA LEU A 126 7.34 11.79 -5.72
C LEU A 126 6.15 12.66 -5.36
N PHE A 127 6.43 13.84 -4.84
CA PHE A 127 5.53 14.97 -4.73
C PHE A 127 5.84 15.92 -5.88
N SER A 128 5.10 15.82 -6.97
CA SER A 128 5.29 16.64 -8.17
C SER A 128 4.28 17.76 -8.28
N LEU A 129 4.70 18.88 -8.86
CA LEU A 129 3.78 19.91 -9.30
C LEU A 129 3.29 19.53 -10.70
N GLY A 130 1.97 19.41 -10.88
CA GLY A 130 1.33 19.07 -12.16
C GLY A 130 1.43 20.15 -13.24
N VAL A 131 2.59 20.79 -13.40
CA VAL A 131 2.83 21.94 -14.29
C VAL A 131 3.11 21.56 -15.74
N HIS A 132 3.39 20.28 -16.01
CA HIS A 132 3.61 19.75 -17.36
C HIS A 132 2.99 18.36 -17.50
N ASN A 133 2.56 17.99 -18.71
CA ASN A 133 1.95 16.69 -18.98
C ASN A 133 2.87 15.50 -18.67
N ASP A 134 4.19 15.68 -18.78
CA ASP A 134 5.15 14.64 -18.41
C ASP A 134 5.15 14.31 -16.92
N LEU A 135 4.77 15.28 -16.08
CA LEU A 135 4.66 15.12 -14.63
C LEU A 135 3.29 14.60 -14.20
N LYS A 136 2.29 14.67 -15.08
CA LYS A 136 0.93 14.18 -14.85
C LYS A 136 0.78 12.70 -15.20
N LYS A 137 1.71 11.89 -14.69
CA LYS A 137 1.74 10.43 -14.88
C LYS A 137 1.84 9.76 -13.52
N ASN A 138 1.12 8.66 -13.34
CA ASN A 138 1.09 7.90 -12.09
C ASN A 138 2.47 7.39 -11.67
N GLN A 139 3.32 7.10 -12.65
CA GLN A 139 4.71 6.74 -12.45
C GLN A 139 5.60 7.53 -13.40
N LEU A 140 6.77 7.95 -12.91
CA LEU A 140 7.81 8.60 -13.72
C LEU A 140 8.99 7.66 -13.91
N GLY A 141 9.61 7.72 -15.10
CA GLY A 141 10.79 6.95 -15.43
C GLY A 141 12.07 7.67 -15.04
N ILE A 142 12.95 6.96 -14.35
CA ILE A 142 14.30 7.38 -14.00
C ILE A 142 15.27 6.54 -14.85
N LEU A 143 16.04 7.21 -15.69
CA LEU A 143 16.99 6.59 -16.60
C LEU A 143 18.40 6.65 -16.03
N GLU A 144 19.17 5.58 -16.21
CA GLU A 144 20.62 5.60 -16.03
C GLU A 144 21.26 6.18 -17.30
N LYS A 145 21.96 7.31 -17.20
CA LYS A 145 22.54 7.96 -18.39
C LYS A 145 23.56 7.07 -19.10
N ASN A 146 24.28 6.26 -18.32
CA ASN A 146 25.29 5.33 -18.82
C ASN A 146 24.69 4.01 -19.35
N ASN A 147 23.42 3.71 -19.04
CA ASN A 147 22.71 2.52 -19.47
C ASN A 147 21.22 2.83 -19.71
N LYS A 148 20.92 3.44 -20.86
CA LYS A 148 19.57 3.94 -21.21
C LYS A 148 18.49 2.84 -21.34
N GLU A 149 18.87 1.56 -21.28
CA GLU A 149 17.93 0.44 -21.26
C GLU A 149 17.37 0.17 -19.85
N SER A 150 18.06 0.62 -18.80
CA SER A 150 17.64 0.50 -17.41
C SER A 150 16.74 1.67 -17.02
N ILE A 151 15.43 1.40 -16.93
CA ILE A 151 14.43 2.37 -16.47
C ILE A 151 13.90 1.92 -15.10
N ALA A 152 14.18 2.70 -14.07
CA ALA A 152 13.49 2.56 -12.79
C ALA A 152 12.20 3.38 -12.83
N LEU A 153 11.11 2.84 -12.26
CA LEU A 153 9.84 3.56 -12.12
C LEU A 153 9.69 4.02 -10.68
N ILE A 154 9.18 5.25 -10.52
CA ILE A 154 8.82 5.80 -9.22
C ILE A 154 7.37 6.30 -9.24
N ASP A 155 6.62 5.93 -8.22
CA ASP A 155 5.24 6.35 -8.04
C ASP A 155 5.17 7.87 -7.78
N ASN A 156 4.16 8.54 -8.31
CA ASN A 156 4.12 9.99 -8.36
C ASN A 156 2.74 10.54 -7.97
N LEU A 157 2.73 11.58 -7.13
CA LEU A 157 1.57 12.37 -6.78
C LEU A 157 1.67 13.74 -7.43
N PHE A 158 0.66 14.13 -8.22
CA PHE A 158 0.67 15.39 -9.01
C PHE A 158 -0.62 16.21 -8.89
N GLY A 159 -1.42 15.96 -7.85
CA GLY A 159 -2.54 16.83 -7.47
C GLY A 159 -3.86 16.57 -8.22
N GLU A 160 -4.12 15.33 -8.64
CA GLU A 160 -5.40 14.95 -9.24
C GLU A 160 -6.09 13.81 -8.48
N GLN A 161 -7.42 13.76 -8.51
CA GLN A 161 -8.23 12.78 -7.76
C GLN A 161 -7.93 11.34 -8.18
N ALA A 162 -7.94 11.04 -9.48
CA ALA A 162 -7.63 9.70 -9.98
C ALA A 162 -6.19 9.27 -9.62
N ASN A 163 -5.25 10.21 -9.61
CA ASN A 163 -3.88 9.97 -9.20
C ASN A 163 -3.76 9.73 -7.67
N THR A 164 -4.62 10.36 -6.87
CA THR A 164 -4.71 10.12 -5.42
C THR A 164 -5.21 8.72 -5.12
N GLU A 165 -6.24 8.26 -5.83
CA GLU A 165 -6.76 6.89 -5.70
C GLU A 165 -5.70 5.85 -6.09
N TYR A 166 -4.94 6.13 -7.16
CA TYR A 166 -3.77 5.31 -7.52
C TYR A 166 -2.74 5.23 -6.38
N ASN A 167 -2.35 6.37 -5.80
CA ASN A 167 -1.38 6.44 -4.70
C ASN A 167 -1.87 5.68 -3.46
N LEU A 168 -3.14 5.82 -3.08
CA LEU A 168 -3.75 5.06 -1.98
C LEU A 168 -3.68 3.54 -2.22
N GLY A 169 -3.92 3.12 -3.46
CA GLY A 169 -3.76 1.72 -3.87
C GLY A 169 -2.31 1.23 -3.73
N GLN A 170 -1.34 2.01 -4.22
CA GLN A 170 0.08 1.65 -4.10
C GLN A 170 0.56 1.60 -2.64
N ILE A 171 0.16 2.55 -1.81
CA ILE A 171 0.48 2.55 -0.37
C ILE A 171 -0.11 1.32 0.31
N SER A 172 -1.39 1.02 0.04
CA SER A 172 -2.05 -0.17 0.58
C SER A 172 -1.32 -1.45 0.16
N ASN A 173 -0.94 -1.57 -1.12
CA ASN A 173 -0.18 -2.69 -1.64
C ASN A 173 1.19 -2.82 -0.95
N LYS A 174 1.92 -1.72 -0.77
CA LYS A 174 3.22 -1.71 -0.08
C LYS A 174 3.08 -2.11 1.40
N ILE A 175 2.03 -1.65 2.08
CA ILE A 175 1.72 -2.07 3.46
C ILE A 175 1.51 -3.58 3.51
N VAL A 176 0.66 -4.12 2.63
CA VAL A 176 0.40 -5.56 2.54
C VAL A 176 1.67 -6.35 2.25
N GLN A 177 2.50 -5.89 1.31
CA GLN A 177 3.77 -6.55 0.94
C GLN A 177 4.81 -6.50 2.06
N SER A 178 4.78 -5.48 2.92
CA SER A 178 5.66 -5.39 4.09
C SER A 178 5.29 -6.37 5.20
N LYS A 179 4.02 -6.81 5.25
CA LYS A 179 3.53 -7.77 6.24
C LYS A 179 3.95 -9.18 5.87
N ARG A 180 4.14 -10.04 6.88
CA ARG A 180 4.51 -11.45 6.71
C ARG A 180 3.61 -12.34 7.55
N GLY A 181 3.53 -13.61 7.17
CA GLY A 181 2.81 -14.64 7.92
C GLY A 181 1.38 -14.23 8.24
N PHE A 182 0.98 -14.41 9.49
CA PHE A 182 -0.40 -14.17 9.93
C PHE A 182 -0.84 -12.71 9.78
N ASP A 183 0.04 -11.75 10.05
CA ASP A 183 -0.28 -10.33 9.92
C ASP A 183 -0.64 -9.94 8.48
N LYS A 184 -0.04 -10.62 7.49
CA LYS A 184 -0.40 -10.44 6.08
C LYS A 184 -1.79 -10.99 5.79
N LEU A 185 -2.16 -12.14 6.35
CA LEU A 185 -3.51 -12.69 6.20
C LEU A 185 -4.58 -11.73 6.75
N LEU A 186 -4.32 -11.10 7.90
CA LEU A 186 -5.28 -10.19 8.53
C LEU A 186 -5.61 -8.97 7.68
N THR A 187 -4.76 -8.55 6.73
CA THR A 187 -5.05 -7.41 5.85
C THR A 187 -6.21 -7.65 4.89
N LEU A 188 -6.65 -8.90 4.73
CA LEU A 188 -7.78 -9.24 3.86
C LEU A 188 -9.14 -8.94 4.49
N PHE A 189 -9.21 -8.74 5.80
CA PHE A 189 -10.46 -8.63 6.55
C PHE A 189 -10.53 -7.31 7.31
N ASP A 190 -11.74 -6.81 7.54
CA ASP A 190 -11.96 -5.69 8.45
C ASP A 190 -12.12 -6.24 9.87
N ALA A 191 -11.15 -5.97 10.74
CA ALA A 191 -11.10 -6.41 12.14
C ALA A 191 -11.59 -7.86 12.40
N PRO A 192 -10.96 -8.89 11.81
CA PRO A 192 -11.43 -10.27 11.95
C PRO A 192 -11.25 -10.79 13.39
N VAL A 193 -12.20 -11.63 13.82
CA VAL A 193 -12.13 -12.37 15.08
C VAL A 193 -11.66 -13.79 14.78
N TYR A 194 -10.74 -14.34 15.57
CA TYR A 194 -10.16 -15.66 15.26
C TYR A 194 -9.84 -16.47 16.52
N ASP A 195 -9.84 -17.79 16.38
CA ASP A 195 -9.38 -18.68 17.44
C ASP A 195 -7.85 -18.74 17.48
N GLU A 196 -7.26 -18.32 18.59
CA GLU A 196 -5.81 -18.29 18.80
C GLU A 196 -5.14 -19.66 18.61
N ARG A 197 -5.81 -20.75 19.00
CA ARG A 197 -5.21 -22.09 19.01
C ARG A 197 -5.46 -22.84 17.71
N LEU A 198 -6.70 -22.88 17.25
CA LEU A 198 -7.15 -23.72 16.14
C LEU A 198 -7.02 -23.01 14.80
N PHE A 199 -6.90 -21.69 14.79
CA PHE A 199 -6.68 -20.92 13.58
C PHE A 199 -5.28 -20.30 13.53
N LYS A 200 -4.95 -19.35 14.42
CA LYS A 200 -3.70 -18.59 14.33
C LYS A 200 -2.47 -19.49 14.48
N LYS A 201 -2.37 -20.25 15.57
CA LYS A 201 -1.24 -21.17 15.76
C LYS A 201 -1.13 -22.15 14.60
N GLU A 202 -2.23 -22.77 14.16
CA GLU A 202 -2.19 -23.68 13.02
C GLU A 202 -1.68 -23.00 11.74
N TYR A 203 -2.11 -21.76 11.45
CA TYR A 203 -1.62 -20.98 10.31
C TYR A 203 -0.10 -20.72 10.40
N GLU A 204 0.37 -20.27 11.57
CA GLU A 204 1.78 -19.94 11.81
C GLU A 204 2.70 -21.17 11.72
N HIS A 205 2.19 -22.38 11.96
CA HIS A 205 2.94 -23.63 11.80
C HIS A 205 3.04 -24.12 10.33
N LEU A 206 2.27 -23.53 9.41
CA LEU A 206 2.36 -23.87 7.99
C LEU A 206 3.62 -23.29 7.35
N SER A 207 4.09 -23.89 6.25
CA SER A 207 5.18 -23.30 5.47
C SER A 207 4.73 -21.98 4.83
N VAL A 208 5.69 -21.08 4.54
CA VAL A 208 5.44 -19.80 3.87
C VAL A 208 4.68 -19.99 2.55
N GLU A 209 5.02 -21.03 1.78
CA GLU A 209 4.32 -21.38 0.55
C GLU A 209 2.82 -21.63 0.78
N ILE A 210 2.47 -22.41 1.81
CA ILE A 210 1.09 -22.72 2.15
C ILE A 210 0.37 -21.48 2.68
N GLN A 211 1.03 -20.69 3.53
CA GLN A 211 0.48 -19.42 4.06
C GLN A 211 0.10 -18.46 2.93
N ASN A 212 0.97 -18.33 1.93
CA ASN A 212 0.69 -17.54 0.72
C ASN A 212 -0.47 -18.13 -0.09
N CYS A 213 -0.52 -19.45 -0.31
CA CYS A 213 -1.66 -20.06 -1.00
C CYS A 213 -2.99 -19.81 -0.27
N ILE A 214 -3.02 -19.84 1.07
CA ILE A 214 -4.21 -19.50 1.85
C ILE A 214 -4.60 -18.04 1.63
N TYR A 215 -3.63 -17.12 1.72
CA TYR A 215 -3.84 -15.69 1.45
C TYR A 215 -4.44 -15.48 0.05
N ASP A 216 -3.82 -16.05 -0.98
CA ASP A 216 -4.24 -15.89 -2.38
C ASP A 216 -5.67 -16.42 -2.58
N ASN A 217 -6.05 -17.53 -1.94
CA ASN A 217 -7.41 -18.06 -2.04
C ASN A 217 -8.44 -17.17 -1.33
N PHE A 218 -8.10 -16.53 -0.22
CA PHE A 218 -8.99 -15.52 0.40
C PHE A 218 -9.07 -14.24 -0.43
N GLU A 219 -7.97 -13.81 -1.06
CA GLU A 219 -7.95 -12.64 -1.95
C GLU A 219 -8.78 -12.88 -3.21
N ILE A 220 -8.63 -14.05 -3.84
CA ILE A 220 -9.51 -14.50 -4.93
C ILE A 220 -10.95 -14.48 -4.43
N ALA A 221 -11.22 -15.06 -3.25
CA ALA A 221 -12.57 -15.10 -2.72
C ALA A 221 -13.20 -13.71 -2.64
N LYS A 222 -12.48 -12.76 -2.04
CA LYS A 222 -12.87 -11.37 -1.82
C LYS A 222 -13.18 -10.61 -3.12
N THR A 223 -12.52 -10.97 -4.23
CA THR A 223 -12.60 -10.25 -5.51
C THR A 223 -13.57 -10.87 -6.53
N ARG A 224 -14.27 -11.97 -6.20
CA ARG A 224 -15.22 -12.66 -7.10
C ARG A 224 -16.47 -11.86 -7.48
N GLY A 225 -16.79 -10.77 -6.77
CA GLY A 225 -18.00 -9.98 -7.03
C GLY A 225 -19.31 -10.70 -6.66
N LEU A 226 -19.28 -11.58 -5.66
CA LEU A 226 -20.48 -12.24 -5.10
C LEU A 226 -21.21 -11.31 -4.11
N PRO A 227 -22.46 -11.63 -3.70
CA PRO A 227 -23.24 -10.77 -2.79
C PRO A 227 -22.51 -10.37 -1.51
N THR A 228 -21.67 -11.26 -0.99
CA THR A 228 -20.66 -10.93 0.03
C THR A 228 -19.29 -11.45 -0.43
N PRO A 229 -18.18 -10.82 0.02
CA PRO A 229 -16.82 -11.26 -0.31
C PRO A 229 -16.58 -12.77 -0.11
N PHE A 230 -17.16 -13.35 0.95
CA PHE A 230 -16.93 -14.75 1.29
C PHE A 230 -18.18 -15.63 1.17
N SER A 231 -19.13 -15.22 0.33
CA SER A 231 -20.26 -16.05 -0.07
C SER A 231 -19.80 -17.41 -0.65
N ALA A 232 -20.58 -18.45 -0.34
CA ALA A 232 -20.36 -19.78 -0.88
C ALA A 232 -20.70 -19.84 -2.38
N ASP A 233 -19.80 -20.46 -3.16
CA ASP A 233 -19.97 -20.72 -4.60
C ASP A 233 -19.99 -22.22 -4.92
N GLY A 234 -19.82 -23.06 -3.88
CA GLY A 234 -19.73 -24.52 -4.04
C GLY A 234 -18.45 -25.00 -4.71
N GLN A 235 -17.49 -24.11 -5.00
CA GLN A 235 -16.18 -24.35 -5.64
C GLN A 235 -15.01 -23.89 -4.75
N LEU A 236 -14.79 -22.61 -4.57
CA LEU A 236 -13.76 -22.09 -3.67
C LEU A 236 -14.22 -22.13 -2.22
N ILE A 237 -15.45 -21.64 -1.97
CA ILE A 237 -16.08 -21.63 -0.65
C ILE A 237 -17.35 -22.47 -0.68
N LYS A 238 -17.45 -23.42 0.25
CA LYS A 238 -18.61 -24.29 0.39
C LYS A 238 -19.36 -23.97 1.69
N ASP A 239 -20.68 -23.86 1.62
CA ASP A 239 -21.52 -23.91 2.81
C ASP A 239 -21.57 -25.36 3.32
N VAL A 240 -21.05 -25.58 4.53
CA VAL A 240 -20.97 -26.87 5.20
C VAL A 240 -21.77 -26.88 6.51
N THR A 241 -22.72 -25.94 6.65
CA THR A 241 -23.56 -25.79 7.84
C THR A 241 -24.27 -27.12 8.15
N PRO A 242 -24.16 -27.66 9.38
CA PRO A 242 -24.88 -28.87 9.77
C PRO A 242 -26.40 -28.70 9.60
N GLN A 243 -27.10 -29.72 9.10
CA GLN A 243 -28.56 -29.64 8.82
C GLN A 243 -29.44 -29.22 10.01
N LYS A 244 -28.99 -29.42 11.24
CA LYS A 244 -29.71 -29.05 12.46
C LYS A 244 -29.40 -27.63 12.96
N GLU A 245 -28.46 -26.95 12.32
CA GLU A 245 -28.05 -25.59 12.67
C GLU A 245 -28.75 -24.60 11.74
N ASN A 246 -29.54 -23.71 12.34
CA ASN A 246 -30.36 -22.74 11.60
C ASN A 246 -29.93 -21.29 11.85
N ASN A 247 -29.06 -21.04 12.84
CA ASN A 247 -28.76 -19.69 13.29
C ASN A 247 -27.42 -19.19 12.76
N ILE A 248 -26.44 -20.10 12.60
CA ILE A 248 -25.06 -19.74 12.23
C ILE A 248 -24.62 -20.62 11.08
N LYS A 249 -24.11 -19.99 10.02
CA LYS A 249 -23.52 -20.70 8.90
C LYS A 249 -22.08 -21.11 9.20
N VAL A 250 -21.64 -22.20 8.59
CA VAL A 250 -20.24 -22.61 8.59
C VAL A 250 -19.77 -22.69 7.15
N TYR A 251 -18.83 -21.83 6.79
CA TYR A 251 -18.20 -21.81 5.49
C TYR A 251 -16.87 -22.55 5.53
N GLU A 252 -16.56 -23.25 4.44
CA GLU A 252 -15.31 -23.96 4.22
C GLU A 252 -14.61 -23.38 2.99
N LEU A 253 -13.48 -22.68 3.18
CA LEU A 253 -12.56 -22.34 2.10
C LEU A 253 -11.69 -23.57 1.78
N ARG A 254 -11.62 -23.93 0.49
CA ARG A 254 -10.95 -25.14 0.02
C ARG A 254 -9.67 -24.80 -0.72
N VAL A 255 -8.54 -25.01 -0.07
CA VAL A 255 -7.21 -24.89 -0.69
C VAL A 255 -6.78 -26.28 -1.16
N PHE A 256 -6.46 -26.43 -2.45
CA PHE A 256 -6.14 -27.75 -3.05
C PHE A 256 -4.63 -28.00 -3.21
N LYS A 257 -3.84 -26.94 -3.39
CA LYS A 257 -2.38 -26.96 -3.56
C LYS A 257 -1.72 -25.94 -2.61
N PRO A 258 -0.47 -26.18 -2.16
CA PRO A 258 0.35 -27.37 -2.40
C PRO A 258 -0.10 -28.58 -1.58
N ILE A 259 -0.86 -28.36 -0.50
CA ILE A 259 -1.52 -29.40 0.28
C ILE A 259 -3.01 -29.11 0.42
N CYS A 260 -3.84 -30.15 0.39
CA CYS A 260 -5.29 -30.01 0.53
C CYS A 260 -5.66 -29.56 1.96
N ILE A 261 -5.96 -28.29 2.16
CA ILE A 261 -6.36 -27.69 3.43
C ILE A 261 -7.83 -27.25 3.38
N ARG A 262 -8.51 -27.32 4.52
CA ARG A 262 -9.84 -26.78 4.76
C ARG A 262 -9.75 -25.73 5.85
N ILE A 263 -10.38 -24.59 5.58
CA ILE A 263 -10.43 -23.49 6.51
C ILE A 263 -11.88 -23.21 6.81
N TYR A 264 -12.25 -23.32 8.08
CA TYR A 264 -13.61 -23.12 8.53
C TYR A 264 -13.77 -21.73 9.13
N PHE A 265 -14.78 -21.01 8.66
CA PHE A 265 -15.03 -19.64 9.08
C PHE A 265 -16.52 -19.28 8.95
N TYR A 266 -16.87 -18.09 9.41
CA TYR A 266 -18.20 -17.50 9.26
C TYR A 266 -18.08 -16.02 8.91
N GLU A 267 -19.03 -15.54 8.09
CA GLU A 267 -19.16 -14.14 7.70
C GLU A 267 -20.55 -13.65 8.11
N ASP A 268 -20.60 -12.54 8.85
CA ASP A 268 -21.84 -11.87 9.22
C ASP A 268 -21.69 -10.35 9.16
N ASN A 269 -22.48 -9.70 8.30
CA ASN A 269 -22.52 -8.25 8.16
C ASN A 269 -21.11 -7.59 8.02
N GLY A 270 -20.21 -8.25 7.28
CA GLY A 270 -18.83 -7.79 7.07
C GLY A 270 -17.83 -8.27 8.13
N ASN A 271 -18.29 -8.78 9.28
CA ASN A 271 -17.42 -9.38 10.30
C ASN A 271 -17.02 -10.79 9.89
N ILE A 272 -15.75 -11.12 10.10
CA ILE A 272 -15.19 -12.43 9.76
C ILE A 272 -14.72 -13.14 11.02
N TYR A 273 -15.22 -14.37 11.20
CA TYR A 273 -14.90 -15.24 12.32
C TYR A 273 -14.10 -16.45 11.81
N LEU A 274 -12.79 -16.48 12.05
CA LEU A 274 -11.88 -17.50 11.57
C LEU A 274 -11.71 -18.60 12.65
N ALA A 275 -12.30 -19.77 12.39
CA ALA A 275 -12.50 -20.78 13.43
C ALA A 275 -11.36 -21.79 13.50
N SER A 276 -11.01 -22.41 12.37
CA SER A 276 -9.96 -23.43 12.35
C SER A 276 -9.37 -23.70 10.97
N ILE A 277 -8.16 -24.25 10.97
CA ILE A 277 -7.47 -24.77 9.79
C ILE A 277 -7.24 -26.27 9.98
N THR A 278 -7.65 -27.09 9.03
CA THR A 278 -7.39 -28.54 9.06
C THR A 278 -6.85 -29.03 7.72
N LYS A 279 -6.01 -30.07 7.76
CA LYS A 279 -5.69 -30.83 6.54
C LYS A 279 -6.92 -31.62 6.13
N LYS A 280 -7.18 -31.74 4.83
CA LYS A 280 -8.30 -32.52 4.30
C LYS A 280 -8.24 -33.94 4.88
N PRO A 281 -9.26 -34.38 5.63
CA PRO A 281 -9.24 -35.70 6.24
C PRO A 281 -9.26 -36.81 5.18
N ALA A 282 -8.60 -37.93 5.49
CA ALA A 282 -8.65 -39.15 4.68
C ALA A 282 -9.98 -39.89 4.93
N LYS A 283 -11.00 -39.60 4.13
CA LYS A 283 -12.39 -40.14 4.16
C LYS A 283 -13.15 -40.02 5.51
N ASN A 284 -14.42 -39.61 5.42
CA ASN A 284 -15.50 -39.74 6.43
C ASN A 284 -15.30 -39.17 7.86
N THR A 285 -14.35 -38.25 8.08
CA THR A 285 -14.15 -37.61 9.41
C THR A 285 -14.43 -36.09 9.44
N GLN A 286 -14.77 -35.49 8.30
CA GLN A 286 -14.99 -34.04 8.14
C GLN A 286 -16.11 -33.48 9.02
N ASP A 287 -17.13 -34.29 9.35
CA ASP A 287 -18.23 -33.86 10.23
C ASP A 287 -17.76 -33.44 11.63
N LYS A 288 -16.66 -34.03 12.12
CA LYS A 288 -16.09 -33.64 13.41
C LYS A 288 -15.46 -32.25 13.34
N ASP A 289 -14.74 -31.97 12.25
CA ASP A 289 -14.09 -30.67 12.03
C ASP A 289 -15.16 -29.58 11.90
N ILE A 290 -16.21 -29.82 11.13
CA ILE A 290 -17.34 -28.90 10.95
C ILE A 290 -18.03 -28.60 12.30
N ARG A 291 -18.33 -29.64 13.10
CA ARG A 291 -18.96 -29.46 14.42
C ARG A 291 -18.05 -28.69 15.39
N THR A 292 -16.75 -28.95 15.34
CA THR A 292 -15.76 -28.24 16.16
C THR A 292 -15.71 -26.76 15.75
N ALA A 293 -15.60 -26.47 14.45
CA ALA A 293 -15.62 -25.12 13.92
C ALA A 293 -16.90 -24.36 14.30
N LEU A 294 -18.08 -25.00 14.19
CA LEU A 294 -19.35 -24.39 14.62
C LEU A 294 -19.32 -24.00 16.10
N SER A 295 -18.79 -24.86 16.96
CA SER A 295 -18.66 -24.56 18.40
C SER A 295 -17.72 -23.39 18.65
N VAL A 296 -16.62 -23.33 17.91
CA VAL A 296 -15.64 -22.23 18.01
C VAL A 296 -16.26 -20.92 17.53
N ILE A 297 -16.92 -20.90 16.37
CA ILE A 297 -17.61 -19.71 15.83
C ILE A 297 -18.62 -19.19 16.85
N LYS A 298 -19.44 -20.06 17.43
CA LYS A 298 -20.38 -19.69 18.50
C LYS A 298 -19.69 -19.07 19.72
N SER A 299 -18.49 -19.54 20.06
CA SER A 299 -17.70 -18.94 21.13
C SER A 299 -17.19 -17.56 20.74
N LEU A 300 -16.60 -17.42 19.54
CA LEU A 300 -16.04 -16.17 19.05
C LEU A 300 -17.11 -15.05 18.98
N ILE A 301 -18.32 -15.38 18.51
CA ILE A 301 -19.45 -14.45 18.46
C ILE A 301 -19.91 -14.00 19.86
N LYS A 302 -19.80 -14.85 20.89
CA LYS A 302 -20.23 -14.49 22.25
C LYS A 302 -19.24 -13.59 22.98
N THR A 303 -17.97 -13.68 22.61
CA THR A 303 -16.88 -12.90 23.21
C THR A 303 -16.66 -11.55 22.55
N HIS A 304 -17.41 -11.25 21.49
CA HIS A 304 -17.39 -10.01 20.73
C HIS A 304 -18.80 -9.39 20.72
#